data_AF-A0A0N5AVV2-F1
#
_entry.id   AF-A0A0N5AVV2-F1
#
_cell.length_a   1.000
_cell.length_b   1.000
_cell.length_c   1.000
_cell.angle_alpha   90.00
_cell.angle_beta   90.00
_cell.angle_gamma   90.00
#
_symmetry.space_group_name_H-M   'P 1'
#
loop_
_entity.id
_entity.type
_entity.pdbx_description
1 polymer ?
#
loop_
_entity_poly.entity_id
_entity_poly.type
_entity_poly.pdbx_seq_one_letter_code
_entity_poly.pdbx_strand_id
1 'polypeptide(L)'
;MATKRSDINTINFLESRQVLKNLNVIKAKERDLSADSQYLHKQPDISSEMRYILIDWLTDVSWEYKLSLESLHLAVSIIDRTLSRLLCPRLKLQLIGVTAIMIATKFEEVSPPRLEEFVNITDETYSGDQILRMEKVILNTLCFEISTPTANWYGARLASLTCSEEQTSSLLNYLLELALLDYRYLQYRSSVIACAAFCLANVMTGNTAWSSSLEHDTGLQHIFYKN
;
A
#
# COMPACT_ATOMS: atom_id res chain seq x y z
N MET A 1 28.05 -17.07 -0.31
CA MET A 1 26.73 -16.48 -0.01
C MET A 1 26.74 -14.95 -0.04
N ALA A 2 27.80 -14.27 0.42
CA ALA A 2 27.91 -12.80 0.35
C ALA A 2 27.88 -12.23 -1.08
N THR A 3 28.51 -12.90 -2.05
CA THR A 3 28.63 -12.43 -3.46
C THR A 3 27.30 -12.37 -4.21
N LYS A 4 26.37 -13.31 -3.97
CA LYS A 4 25.02 -13.26 -4.58
C LYS A 4 24.16 -12.13 -4.00
N ARG A 5 24.35 -11.80 -2.72
CA ARG A 5 23.59 -10.75 -2.02
C ARG A 5 24.05 -9.35 -2.45
N SER A 6 25.36 -9.17 -2.73
CA SER A 6 25.89 -7.93 -3.31
C SER A 6 25.37 -7.69 -4.74
N ASP A 7 25.25 -8.74 -5.54
CA ASP A 7 24.76 -8.61 -6.92
C ASP A 7 23.27 -8.24 -6.97
N ILE A 8 22.44 -8.86 -6.12
CA ILE A 8 21.00 -8.54 -6.01
C ILE A 8 20.77 -7.10 -5.53
N ASN A 9 21.53 -6.65 -4.51
CA ASN A 9 21.41 -5.28 -4.02
C ASN A 9 21.81 -4.26 -5.10
N THR A 10 22.81 -4.58 -5.93
CA THR A 10 23.23 -3.74 -7.05
C THR A 10 22.17 -3.66 -8.14
N ILE A 11 21.51 -4.78 -8.46
CA ILE A 11 20.39 -4.81 -9.42
C ILE A 11 19.22 -3.98 -8.90
N ASN A 12 18.79 -4.20 -7.64
CA ASN A 12 17.68 -3.48 -7.02
C ASN A 12 17.94 -1.96 -6.96
N PHE A 13 19.20 -1.56 -6.69
CA PHE A 13 19.62 -0.17 -6.73
C PHE A 13 19.47 0.44 -8.13
N LEU A 14 19.98 -0.24 -9.16
CA LEU A 14 19.93 0.26 -10.55
C LEU A 14 18.48 0.33 -11.07
N GLU A 15 17.66 -0.68 -10.78
CA GLU A 15 16.24 -0.68 -11.11
C GLU A 15 15.50 0.45 -10.40
N SER A 16 15.70 0.61 -9.09
CA SER A 16 15.08 1.70 -8.31
C SER A 16 15.47 3.06 -8.89
N ARG A 17 16.74 3.27 -9.21
CA ARG A 17 17.23 4.51 -9.81
C ARG A 17 16.61 4.76 -11.18
N GLN A 18 16.48 3.74 -12.03
CA GLN A 18 15.89 3.89 -13.36
C GLN A 18 14.38 4.16 -13.29
N VAL A 19 13.67 3.51 -12.38
CA VAL A 19 12.24 3.72 -12.16
C VAL A 19 11.97 5.12 -11.60
N LEU A 20 12.77 5.56 -10.62
CA LEU A 20 12.64 6.88 -10.03
C LEU A 20 13.03 8.00 -11.00
N LYS A 21 13.86 7.76 -12.03
CA LYS A 21 14.04 8.72 -13.14
C LYS A 21 12.75 9.01 -13.91
N ASN A 22 11.81 8.06 -13.92
CA ASN A 22 10.49 8.20 -14.56
C ASN A 22 9.39 8.61 -13.57
N LEU A 23 9.75 9.18 -12.41
CA LEU A 23 8.80 9.50 -11.33
C LEU A 23 7.61 10.35 -11.79
N ASN A 24 7.77 11.20 -12.80
CA ASN A 24 6.71 12.07 -13.29
C ASN A 24 5.51 11.28 -13.84
N VAL A 25 5.75 10.18 -14.56
CA VAL A 25 4.68 9.31 -15.08
C VAL A 25 3.98 8.58 -13.92
N ILE A 26 4.76 8.15 -12.93
CA ILE A 26 4.28 7.40 -11.77
C ILE A 26 3.45 8.31 -10.84
N LYS A 27 3.90 9.56 -10.64
CA LYS A 27 3.16 10.62 -9.94
C LYS A 27 1.87 11.01 -10.66
N ALA A 28 1.83 10.96 -12.00
CA ALA A 28 0.58 11.19 -12.73
C ALA A 28 -0.43 10.08 -12.42
N LYS A 29 -0.02 8.80 -12.55
CA LYS A 29 -0.86 7.66 -12.17
C LYS A 29 -1.33 7.70 -10.71
N GLU A 30 -0.45 8.08 -9.79
CA GLU A 30 -0.79 8.27 -8.37
C GLU A 30 -1.93 9.29 -8.18
N ARG A 31 -1.94 10.38 -8.93
CA ARG A 31 -3.02 11.38 -8.87
C ARG A 31 -4.30 10.84 -9.47
N ASP A 32 -4.21 10.28 -10.67
CA ASP A 32 -5.37 9.85 -11.46
C ASP A 32 -6.10 8.67 -10.81
N LEU A 33 -5.37 7.83 -10.05
CA LEU A 33 -5.91 6.63 -9.41
C LEU A 33 -6.05 6.78 -7.89
N SER A 34 -5.98 8.00 -7.35
CA SER A 34 -6.21 8.26 -5.93
C SER A 34 -7.68 8.03 -5.53
N ALA A 35 -7.89 7.55 -4.30
CA ALA A 35 -9.21 7.52 -3.69
C ALA A 35 -9.67 8.94 -3.32
N ASP A 36 -10.98 9.15 -3.25
CA ASP A 36 -11.53 10.41 -2.74
C ASP A 36 -11.30 10.48 -1.22
N SER A 37 -10.45 11.40 -0.76
CA SER A 37 -10.11 11.55 0.66
C SER A 37 -11.30 11.91 1.57
N GLN A 38 -12.46 12.21 0.99
CA GLN A 38 -13.71 12.51 1.69
C GLN A 38 -14.80 11.45 1.45
N TYR A 39 -14.47 10.29 0.86
CA TYR A 39 -15.49 9.30 0.49
C TYR A 39 -16.36 8.83 1.66
N LEU A 40 -15.83 8.78 2.90
CA LEU A 40 -16.60 8.35 4.06
C LEU A 40 -17.75 9.30 4.39
N HIS A 41 -17.66 10.59 4.03
CA HIS A 41 -18.79 11.52 4.16
C HIS A 41 -19.95 11.19 3.21
N LYS A 42 -19.66 10.46 2.12
CA LYS A 42 -20.65 9.99 1.15
C LYS A 42 -21.20 8.61 1.50
N GLN A 43 -20.56 7.87 2.42
CA GLN A 43 -21.01 6.57 2.87
C GLN A 43 -22.04 6.73 3.99
N PRO A 44 -23.29 6.27 3.83
CA PRO A 44 -24.32 6.41 4.86
C PRO A 44 -24.11 5.48 6.05
N ASP A 45 -23.41 4.36 5.85
CA ASP A 45 -23.35 3.24 6.80
C ASP A 45 -21.93 2.85 7.24
N ILE A 46 -20.89 3.50 6.71
CA ILE A 46 -19.48 3.19 6.98
C ILE A 46 -18.81 4.37 7.66
N SER A 47 -18.23 4.15 8.84
CA SER A 47 -17.43 5.15 9.55
C SER A 47 -15.92 4.92 9.37
N SER A 48 -15.11 5.92 9.74
CA SER A 48 -13.65 5.79 9.77
C SER A 48 -13.18 4.73 10.78
N GLU A 49 -13.92 4.54 11.87
CA GLU A 49 -13.65 3.49 12.85
C GLU A 49 -13.89 2.09 12.26
N MET A 50 -14.95 1.90 11.48
CA MET A 50 -15.20 0.63 10.79
C MET A 50 -14.12 0.33 9.74
N ARG A 51 -13.63 1.36 9.04
CA ARG A 51 -12.47 1.23 8.13
C ARG A 51 -11.22 0.84 8.92
N TYR A 52 -10.95 1.48 10.06
CA TYR A 52 -9.81 1.14 10.92
C TYR A 52 -9.87 -0.34 11.33
N ILE A 53 -11.00 -0.81 11.88
CA ILE A 53 -11.19 -2.20 12.30
C ILE A 53 -10.96 -3.17 11.14
N LEU A 54 -11.45 -2.84 9.95
CA LEU A 54 -11.24 -3.67 8.76
C LEU A 54 -9.75 -3.79 8.40
N ILE A 55 -9.02 -2.67 8.37
CA ILE A 55 -7.61 -2.65 7.95
C ILE A 55 -6.71 -3.27 9.02
N ASP A 56 -7.02 -3.07 10.30
CA ASP A 56 -6.38 -3.73 11.43
C ASP A 56 -6.50 -5.26 11.28
N TRP A 57 -7.72 -5.76 11.05
CA TRP A 57 -7.95 -7.18 10.75
C TRP A 57 -7.21 -7.66 9.49
N LEU A 58 -7.20 -6.88 8.40
CA LEU A 58 -6.44 -7.25 7.19
C LEU A 58 -4.92 -7.28 7.43
N THR A 59 -4.41 -6.52 8.39
CA THR A 59 -3.01 -6.60 8.83
C THR A 59 -2.77 -7.98 9.45
N ASP A 60 -3.62 -8.44 10.35
CA ASP A 60 -3.52 -9.81 10.89
C ASP A 60 -3.61 -10.88 9.81
N VAL A 61 -4.54 -10.74 8.85
CA VAL A 61 -4.66 -11.66 7.68
C VAL A 61 -3.36 -11.70 6.88
N SER A 62 -2.73 -10.55 6.65
CA SER A 62 -1.46 -10.47 5.92
C SER A 62 -0.32 -11.18 6.65
N TRP A 63 -0.30 -11.11 7.98
CA TRP A 63 0.68 -11.81 8.80
C TRP A 63 0.44 -13.32 8.82
N GLU A 64 -0.81 -13.76 8.97
CA GLU A 64 -1.20 -15.18 8.97
C GLU A 64 -0.79 -15.88 7.67
N TYR A 65 -1.08 -15.25 6.53
CA TYR A 65 -0.73 -15.78 5.20
C TYR A 65 0.67 -15.38 4.71
N LYS A 66 1.46 -14.67 5.52
CA LYS A 66 2.82 -14.19 5.20
C LYS A 66 2.88 -13.42 3.88
N LEU A 67 1.87 -12.60 3.64
CA LEU A 67 1.77 -11.76 2.46
C LEU A 67 2.83 -10.66 2.50
N SER A 68 3.22 -10.18 1.33
CA SER A 68 4.07 -9.00 1.23
C SER A 68 3.34 -7.76 1.76
N LEU A 69 4.11 -6.80 2.27
CA LEU A 69 3.57 -5.52 2.70
C LEU A 69 2.94 -4.74 1.52
N GLU A 70 3.40 -5.01 0.30
CA GLU A 70 2.82 -4.44 -0.91
C GLU A 70 1.41 -4.95 -1.16
N SER A 71 1.16 -6.26 -0.98
CA SER A 71 -0.19 -6.84 -1.07
C SER A 71 -1.17 -6.16 -0.11
N LEU A 72 -0.77 -5.91 1.14
CA LEU A 72 -1.61 -5.19 2.11
C LEU A 72 -1.89 -3.75 1.65
N HIS A 73 -0.86 -3.02 1.25
CA HIS A 73 -1.00 -1.64 0.77
C HIS A 73 -1.89 -1.53 -0.46
N LEU A 74 -1.74 -2.46 -1.40
CA LEU A 74 -2.55 -2.55 -2.61
C LEU A 74 -4.00 -2.89 -2.27
N ALA A 75 -4.23 -3.81 -1.32
CA ALA A 75 -5.57 -4.13 -0.83
C ALA A 75 -6.28 -2.90 -0.24
N VAL A 76 -5.59 -2.12 0.61
CA VAL A 76 -6.15 -0.88 1.17
C VAL A 76 -6.47 0.14 0.09
N SER A 77 -5.58 0.32 -0.91
CA SER A 77 -5.85 1.17 -2.08
C SER A 77 -7.11 0.72 -2.83
N ILE A 78 -7.27 -0.58 -3.08
CA ILE A 78 -8.46 -1.15 -3.72
C ILE A 78 -9.72 -0.85 -2.89
N ILE A 79 -9.68 -1.06 -1.57
CA ILE A 79 -10.81 -0.77 -0.66
C ILE A 79 -11.23 0.68 -0.75
N ASP A 80 -10.30 1.62 -0.52
CA ASP A 80 -10.60 3.05 -0.48
C ASP A 80 -11.12 3.57 -1.82
N ARG A 81 -10.53 3.13 -2.94
CA ARG A 81 -10.98 3.50 -4.29
C ARG A 81 -12.33 2.90 -4.64
N THR A 82 -12.63 1.68 -4.17
CA THR A 82 -13.94 1.05 -4.36
C THR A 82 -14.99 1.81 -3.56
N LEU A 83 -14.76 2.08 -2.28
CA LEU A 83 -15.68 2.83 -1.42
C LEU A 83 -15.82 4.31 -1.85
N SER A 84 -14.88 4.84 -2.63
CA SER A 84 -15.03 6.16 -3.27
C SER A 84 -16.09 6.19 -4.37
N ARG A 85 -16.44 5.04 -4.95
CA ARG A 85 -17.31 4.92 -6.14
C ARG A 85 -18.55 4.05 -5.90
N LEU A 86 -18.56 3.27 -4.82
CA LEU A 86 -19.61 2.32 -4.50
C LEU A 86 -20.08 2.52 -3.05
N LEU A 87 -21.38 2.73 -2.88
CA LEU A 87 -21.99 2.75 -1.55
C LEU A 87 -21.99 1.32 -0.98
N CYS A 88 -21.53 1.17 0.26
CA CYS A 88 -21.39 -0.12 0.91
C CYS A 88 -22.23 -0.16 2.19
N PRO A 89 -23.17 -1.12 2.33
CA PRO A 89 -23.77 -1.42 3.61
C PRO A 89 -22.71 -2.03 4.56
N ARG A 90 -22.76 -1.68 5.85
CA ARG A 90 -21.81 -2.18 6.86
C ARG A 90 -21.59 -3.70 6.86
N LEU A 91 -22.66 -4.47 6.62
CA LEU A 91 -22.63 -5.95 6.59
C LEU A 91 -21.84 -6.53 5.39
N LYS A 92 -21.48 -5.69 4.42
CA LYS A 92 -20.69 -6.05 3.23
C LYS A 92 -19.27 -5.50 3.28
N LEU A 93 -18.90 -4.75 4.32
CA LEU A 93 -17.58 -4.14 4.42
C LEU A 93 -16.47 -5.19 4.49
N GLN A 94 -16.62 -6.22 5.33
CA GLN A 94 -15.66 -7.33 5.41
C GLN A 94 -15.56 -8.09 4.09
N LEU A 95 -16.69 -8.30 3.38
CA LEU A 95 -16.67 -8.92 2.04
C LEU A 95 -15.85 -8.09 1.04
N ILE A 96 -15.96 -6.75 1.06
CA ILE A 96 -15.10 -5.90 0.23
C ILE A 96 -13.64 -6.07 0.64
N GLY A 97 -13.33 -6.04 1.93
CA GLY A 97 -11.96 -6.16 2.43
C GLY A 97 -11.28 -7.48 2.06
N VAL A 98 -11.91 -8.62 2.37
CA VAL A 98 -11.36 -9.94 2.04
C VAL A 98 -11.19 -10.12 0.52
N THR A 99 -12.14 -9.59 -0.27
CA THR A 99 -12.05 -9.68 -1.73
C THR A 99 -10.94 -8.77 -2.27
N ALA A 100 -10.76 -7.58 -1.70
CA ALA A 100 -9.71 -6.66 -2.09
C ALA A 100 -8.31 -7.23 -1.82
N ILE A 101 -8.08 -7.86 -0.66
CA ILE A 101 -6.80 -8.51 -0.38
C ILE A 101 -6.58 -9.73 -1.28
N MET A 102 -7.63 -10.52 -1.59
CA MET A 102 -7.52 -11.61 -2.57
C MET A 102 -7.10 -11.09 -3.96
N ILE A 103 -7.67 -9.97 -4.43
CA ILE A 103 -7.28 -9.34 -5.70
C ILE A 103 -5.82 -8.87 -5.63
N ALA A 104 -5.44 -8.20 -4.54
CA ALA A 104 -4.08 -7.71 -4.35
C ALA A 104 -3.05 -8.85 -4.37
N THR A 105 -3.32 -9.96 -3.67
CA THR A 105 -2.40 -11.10 -3.65
C THR A 105 -2.28 -11.76 -5.01
N LYS A 106 -3.37 -11.85 -5.80
CA LYS A 106 -3.29 -12.36 -7.18
C LYS A 106 -2.41 -11.48 -8.08
N PHE A 107 -2.25 -10.21 -7.73
CA PHE A 107 -1.47 -9.24 -8.50
C PHE A 107 0.00 -9.20 -8.07
N GLU A 108 0.28 -9.28 -6.76
CA GLU A 108 1.62 -9.07 -6.20
C GLU A 108 2.34 -10.35 -5.77
N GLU A 109 1.62 -11.38 -5.32
CA GLU A 109 2.26 -12.60 -4.78
C GLU A 109 2.65 -13.57 -5.89
N VAL A 110 3.82 -14.19 -5.73
CA VAL A 110 4.27 -15.29 -6.60
C VAL A 110 3.35 -16.51 -6.46
N SER A 111 2.86 -16.76 -5.25
CA SER A 111 1.95 -17.85 -4.93
C SER A 111 0.81 -17.32 -4.05
N PRO A 112 -0.25 -16.75 -4.64
CA PRO A 112 -1.37 -16.22 -3.87
C PRO A 112 -2.13 -17.34 -3.12
N PRO A 113 -2.75 -17.05 -1.96
CA PRO A 113 -3.66 -17.98 -1.29
C PRO A 113 -4.84 -18.36 -2.19
N ARG A 114 -5.39 -19.56 -1.97
CA ARG A 114 -6.56 -20.04 -2.70
C ARG A 114 -7.85 -19.43 -2.19
N LEU A 115 -8.91 -19.52 -2.99
CA LEU A 115 -10.22 -18.99 -2.63
C LEU A 115 -10.75 -19.58 -1.31
N GLU A 116 -10.50 -20.86 -1.05
CA GLU A 116 -10.94 -21.54 0.16
C GLU A 116 -10.29 -20.96 1.42
N GLU A 117 -9.06 -20.45 1.33
CA GLU A 117 -8.38 -19.81 2.45
C GLU A 117 -9.08 -18.49 2.82
N PHE A 118 -9.51 -17.71 1.83
CA PHE A 118 -10.27 -16.48 2.04
C PHE A 118 -11.70 -16.74 2.55
N VAL A 119 -12.30 -17.88 2.22
CA VAL A 119 -13.57 -18.30 2.85
C VAL A 119 -13.34 -18.61 4.34
N ASN A 120 -12.31 -19.40 4.64
CA ASN A 120 -12.00 -19.83 6.00
C ASN A 120 -11.61 -18.67 6.92
N ILE A 121 -10.82 -17.70 6.46
CA ILE A 121 -10.38 -16.57 7.29
C ILE A 121 -11.53 -15.63 7.69
N THR A 122 -12.64 -15.69 6.95
CA THR A 122 -13.88 -14.97 7.29
C THR A 122 -14.80 -15.78 8.21
N ASP A 123 -14.32 -16.88 8.79
CA ASP A 123 -15.11 -17.83 9.58
C ASP A 123 -16.34 -18.32 8.80
N GLU A 124 -16.14 -18.59 7.50
CA GLU A 124 -17.18 -19.00 6.55
C GLU A 124 -18.39 -18.03 6.45
N THR A 125 -18.24 -16.78 6.93
CA THR A 125 -19.27 -15.73 6.82
C THR A 125 -19.68 -15.50 5.37
N TYR A 126 -18.75 -15.71 4.43
CA TYR A 126 -18.99 -15.59 3.00
C TYR A 126 -18.59 -16.86 2.24
N SER A 127 -19.42 -17.26 1.28
CA SER A 127 -19.08 -18.35 0.37
C SER A 127 -18.11 -17.89 -0.72
N GLY A 128 -17.39 -18.85 -1.33
CA GLY A 128 -16.50 -18.56 -2.46
C GLY A 128 -17.23 -17.86 -3.62
N ASP A 129 -18.49 -18.23 -3.89
CA ASP A 129 -19.31 -17.56 -4.90
C ASP A 129 -19.57 -16.09 -4.57
N GLN A 130 -19.78 -15.75 -3.29
CA GLN A 130 -19.98 -14.36 -2.88
C GLN A 130 -18.70 -13.54 -3.05
N ILE A 131 -17.55 -14.11 -2.70
CA ILE A 131 -16.23 -13.49 -2.89
C ILE A 131 -15.96 -13.27 -4.40
N LEU A 132 -16.19 -14.28 -5.25
CA LEU A 132 -16.01 -14.16 -6.71
C LEU A 132 -16.98 -13.18 -7.36
N ARG A 133 -18.21 -13.04 -6.84
CA ARG A 133 -19.15 -12.00 -7.29
C ARG A 133 -18.67 -10.61 -6.88
N MET A 134 -18.19 -10.46 -5.64
CA MET A 134 -17.62 -9.20 -5.18
C MET A 134 -16.37 -8.84 -5.97
N GLU A 135 -15.54 -9.81 -6.36
CA GLU A 135 -14.35 -9.58 -7.18
C GLU A 135 -14.74 -8.90 -8.50
N LYS A 136 -15.78 -9.42 -9.18
CA LYS A 136 -16.31 -8.81 -10.39
C LYS A 136 -16.83 -7.39 -10.15
N VAL A 137 -17.49 -7.13 -9.01
CA VAL A 137 -17.98 -5.79 -8.67
C VAL A 137 -16.80 -4.82 -8.47
N ILE A 138 -15.79 -5.21 -7.70
CA ILE A 138 -14.60 -4.39 -7.43
C ILE A 138 -13.84 -4.10 -8.73
N LEU A 139 -13.52 -5.14 -9.53
CA LEU A 139 -12.77 -4.99 -10.78
C LEU A 139 -13.50 -4.06 -11.76
N ASN A 140 -14.82 -4.21 -11.92
CA ASN A 140 -15.61 -3.32 -12.78
C ASN A 140 -15.69 -1.89 -12.23
N THR A 141 -15.83 -1.72 -10.91
CA THR A 141 -15.86 -0.39 -10.26
C THR A 141 -14.55 0.37 -10.46
N LEU A 142 -13.44 -0.36 -10.51
CA LEU A 142 -12.10 0.19 -10.73
C LEU A 142 -11.68 0.18 -12.20
N CYS A 143 -12.54 -0.25 -13.12
CA CYS A 143 -12.21 -0.41 -14.54
C CYS A 143 -10.93 -1.25 -14.78
N PHE A 144 -10.69 -2.26 -13.94
CA PHE A 144 -9.49 -3.09 -13.93
C PHE A 144 -8.17 -2.33 -13.69
N GLU A 145 -8.21 -1.05 -13.30
CA GLU A 145 -7.04 -0.27 -12.92
C GLU A 145 -6.61 -0.61 -11.49
N ILE A 146 -6.04 -1.80 -11.29
CA ILE A 146 -5.65 -2.29 -9.96
C ILE A 146 -4.29 -1.73 -9.54
N SER A 147 -3.31 -1.73 -10.44
CA SER A 147 -1.94 -1.31 -10.15
C SER A 147 -1.84 0.20 -9.89
N THR A 148 -1.72 0.57 -8.62
CA THR A 148 -1.44 1.95 -8.18
C THR A 148 -0.15 2.00 -7.40
N PRO A 149 0.72 3.01 -7.61
CA PRO A 149 1.90 3.19 -6.76
C PRO A 149 1.49 3.40 -5.30
N THR A 150 1.82 2.45 -4.44
CA THR A 150 1.51 2.51 -3.01
C THR A 150 2.63 3.18 -2.21
N ALA A 151 2.37 3.53 -0.94
CA ALA A 151 3.38 4.11 -0.08
C ALA A 151 4.54 3.11 0.18
N ASN A 152 4.24 1.83 0.36
CA ASN A 152 5.24 0.77 0.44
C ASN A 152 6.08 0.63 -0.82
N TRP A 153 5.46 0.67 -2.00
CA TRP A 153 6.16 0.63 -3.28
C TRP A 153 7.22 1.74 -3.42
N TYR A 154 6.90 2.96 -2.95
CA TYR A 154 7.85 4.07 -2.90
C TYR A 154 8.90 3.87 -1.80
N GLY A 155 8.49 3.47 -0.60
CA GLY A 155 9.38 3.24 0.54
C GLY A 155 10.45 2.19 0.25
N ALA A 156 10.07 1.06 -0.33
CA ALA A 156 10.97 -0.01 -0.72
C ALA A 156 12.04 0.45 -1.74
N ARG A 157 11.66 1.34 -2.67
CA ARG A 157 12.59 1.94 -3.64
C ARG A 157 13.53 2.94 -3.01
N LEU A 158 13.04 3.76 -2.07
CA LEU A 158 13.90 4.68 -1.32
C LEU A 158 14.94 3.90 -0.51
N ALA A 159 14.50 2.89 0.26
CA ALA A 159 15.39 2.03 1.03
C ALA A 159 16.41 1.29 0.15
N SER A 160 15.99 0.82 -1.04
CA SER A 160 16.90 0.18 -2.01
C SER A 160 17.89 1.17 -2.63
N LEU A 161 17.46 2.39 -2.95
CA LEU A 161 18.31 3.43 -3.52
C LEU A 161 19.38 3.91 -2.54
N THR A 162 19.06 3.97 -1.25
CA THR A 162 20.00 4.40 -0.20
C THR A 162 20.79 3.24 0.41
N CYS A 163 20.55 2.00 -0.04
CA CYS A 163 21.07 0.80 0.59
C CYS A 163 20.84 0.80 2.11
N SER A 164 19.63 1.17 2.53
CA SER A 164 19.28 1.34 3.94
C SER A 164 19.53 0.08 4.75
N GLU A 165 20.00 0.28 5.98
CA GLU A 165 20.17 -0.79 6.94
C GLU A 165 18.83 -1.44 7.31
N GLU A 166 18.89 -2.68 7.79
CA GLU A 166 17.71 -3.46 8.17
C GLU A 166 16.85 -2.73 9.20
N GLN A 167 17.47 -2.15 10.24
CA GLN A 167 16.75 -1.40 11.28
C GLN A 167 15.93 -0.23 10.71
N THR A 168 16.51 0.51 9.75
CA THR A 168 15.83 1.64 9.09
C THR A 168 14.70 1.15 8.19
N SER A 169 14.92 0.04 7.48
CA SER A 169 13.92 -0.56 6.60
C SER A 169 12.73 -1.13 7.39
N SER A 170 12.98 -1.80 8.52
CA SER A 170 11.93 -2.28 9.41
C SER A 170 11.11 -1.13 10.02
N LEU A 171 11.77 -0.06 10.46
CA LEU A 171 11.07 1.11 11.01
C LEU A 171 10.26 1.84 9.92
N LEU A 172 10.80 1.95 8.71
CA LEU A 172 10.06 2.47 7.56
C LEU A 172 8.76 1.68 7.34
N ASN A 173 8.87 0.36 7.22
CA ASN A 173 7.71 -0.52 6.97
C ASN A 173 6.66 -0.38 8.07
N TYR A 174 7.09 -0.36 9.33
CA TYR A 174 6.21 -0.13 10.48
C TYR A 174 5.46 1.21 10.39
N LEU A 175 6.16 2.31 10.08
CA LEU A 175 5.55 3.63 9.93
C LEU A 175 4.53 3.68 8.78
N LEU A 176 4.81 2.96 7.68
CA LEU A 176 3.90 2.86 6.54
C LEU A 176 2.64 2.05 6.88
N GLU A 177 2.78 0.95 7.62
CA GLU A 177 1.66 0.17 8.13
C GLU A 177 0.75 1.01 9.04
N LEU A 178 1.33 1.78 9.97
CA LEU A 178 0.56 2.69 10.82
C LEU A 178 -0.23 3.74 10.02
N ALA A 179 0.33 4.22 8.90
CA ALA A 179 -0.33 5.20 8.05
C ALA A 179 -1.58 4.63 7.34
N LEU A 180 -1.64 3.31 7.10
CA LEU A 180 -2.82 2.68 6.49
C LEU A 180 -4.04 2.70 7.39
N LEU A 181 -3.83 2.56 8.69
CA LEU A 181 -4.90 2.46 9.70
C LEU A 181 -5.70 3.76 9.83
N ASP A 182 -5.01 4.91 9.75
CA ASP A 182 -5.62 6.21 9.98
C ASP A 182 -6.10 6.86 8.68
N TYR A 183 -7.43 6.95 8.55
CA TYR A 183 -8.12 7.55 7.40
C TYR A 183 -7.63 8.95 7.03
N ARG A 184 -7.13 9.73 7.99
CA ARG A 184 -6.65 11.10 7.75
C ARG A 184 -5.45 11.14 6.81
N TYR A 185 -4.69 10.05 6.68
CA TYR A 185 -3.56 10.00 5.75
C TYR A 185 -3.99 9.91 4.29
N LEU A 186 -5.25 9.55 4.00
CA LEU A 186 -5.76 9.43 2.63
C LEU A 186 -5.75 10.77 1.86
N GLN A 187 -5.69 11.90 2.56
CA GLN A 187 -5.54 13.23 1.93
C GLN A 187 -4.13 13.45 1.34
N TYR A 188 -3.14 12.66 1.74
CA TYR A 188 -1.77 12.76 1.26
C TYR A 188 -1.50 11.73 0.16
N ARG A 189 -0.62 12.09 -0.76
CA ARG A 189 -0.12 11.18 -1.79
C ARG A 189 0.74 10.07 -1.17
N SER A 190 0.65 8.85 -1.68
CA SER A 190 1.49 7.70 -1.30
C SER A 190 2.99 8.04 -1.28
N SER A 191 3.47 8.80 -2.26
CA SER A 191 4.84 9.28 -2.38
C SER A 191 5.25 10.21 -1.22
N VAL A 192 4.32 11.06 -0.77
CA VAL A 192 4.55 11.97 0.36
C VAL A 192 4.60 11.19 1.66
N ILE A 193 3.67 10.25 1.86
CA ILE A 193 3.65 9.35 3.04
C ILE A 193 4.97 8.57 3.09
N ALA A 194 5.39 7.97 1.97
CA ALA A 194 6.63 7.23 1.86
C ALA A 194 7.87 8.06 2.22
N CYS A 195 7.97 9.28 1.69
CA CYS A 195 9.09 10.16 2.01
C CYS A 195 9.08 10.60 3.47
N ALA A 196 7.92 10.93 4.03
CA ALA A 196 7.80 11.33 5.43
C ALA A 196 8.20 10.18 6.37
N ALA A 197 7.70 8.97 6.12
CA ALA A 197 8.04 7.77 6.87
C ALA A 197 9.55 7.45 6.75
N PHE A 198 10.12 7.57 5.56
CA PHE A 198 11.55 7.34 5.33
C PHE A 198 12.44 8.36 6.04
N CYS A 199 12.10 9.65 5.97
CA CYS A 199 12.79 10.70 6.72
C CYS A 199 12.78 10.43 8.22
N LEU A 200 11.60 10.07 8.76
CA LEU A 200 11.45 9.78 10.18
C LEU A 200 12.25 8.54 10.58
N ALA A 201 12.19 7.47 9.78
CA ALA A 201 12.95 6.25 10.01
C ALA A 201 14.46 6.54 10.04
N ASN A 202 14.98 7.29 9.06
CA ASN A 202 16.39 7.70 9.03
C ASN A 202 16.80 8.44 10.30
N VAL A 203 16.03 9.47 10.71
CA VAL A 203 16.37 10.27 11.90
C VAL A 203 16.39 9.39 13.16
N MET A 204 15.40 8.52 13.32
CA MET A 204 15.27 7.66 14.49
C MET A 204 16.35 6.57 14.56
N THR A 205 16.96 6.20 13.43
CA THR A 205 18.08 5.25 13.37
C THR A 205 19.46 5.91 13.28
N GLY A 206 19.53 7.25 13.42
CA GLY A 206 20.80 7.99 13.44
C GLY A 206 21.36 8.37 12.07
N ASN A 207 20.57 8.22 11.01
CA ASN A 207 20.90 8.63 9.64
C ASN A 207 20.44 10.06 9.33
N THR A 208 20.99 10.65 8.27
CA THR A 208 20.51 11.93 7.75
C THR A 208 19.09 11.78 7.23
N ALA A 209 18.15 12.63 7.68
CA ALA A 209 16.73 12.57 7.30
C ALA A 209 16.53 12.46 5.78
N TRP A 210 17.16 13.36 5.03
CA TRP A 210 17.10 13.42 3.57
C TRP A 210 18.41 14.04 3.03
N SER A 211 19.15 13.31 2.19
CA SER A 211 20.43 13.77 1.65
C SER A 211 20.25 14.53 0.33
N SER A 212 21.17 15.43 -0.01
CA SER A 212 21.13 16.14 -1.30
C SER A 212 21.25 15.19 -2.51
N SER A 213 21.91 14.04 -2.35
CA SER A 213 21.94 12.99 -3.38
C SER A 213 20.56 12.39 -3.60
N LEU A 214 19.79 12.16 -2.53
CA LEU A 214 18.45 11.61 -2.60
C LEU A 214 17.47 12.59 -3.25
N GLU A 215 17.58 13.89 -2.94
CA GLU A 215 16.82 14.94 -3.61
C GLU A 215 17.12 15.00 -5.12
N HIS A 216 18.39 14.89 -5.51
CA HIS A 216 18.80 14.83 -6.91
C HIS A 216 18.25 13.58 -7.63
N ASP A 217 18.34 12.40 -7.01
CA ASP A 217 17.96 11.13 -7.63
C ASP A 217 16.44 10.90 -7.68
N THR A 218 15.68 11.50 -6.77
CA THR A 218 14.21 11.36 -6.70
C THR A 218 13.46 12.56 -7.27
N GLY A 219 14.09 13.73 -7.37
CA GLY A 219 13.39 14.99 -7.66
C GLY A 219 12.33 15.35 -6.62
N LEU A 220 12.37 14.74 -5.43
CA LEU A 220 11.52 15.07 -4.28
C LEU A 220 12.31 16.03 -3.40
N GLN A 221 11.89 17.29 -3.40
CA GLN A 221 12.55 18.31 -2.60
C GLN A 221 12.25 18.13 -1.11
N HIS A 222 13.22 18.50 -0.28
CA HIS A 222 13.05 18.60 1.19
C HIS A 222 11.89 19.55 1.58
N ILE A 223 11.39 20.36 0.65
CA ILE A 223 10.47 21.50 0.86
C ILE A 223 8.99 21.13 0.66
N PHE A 224 8.57 19.88 0.87
CA PHE A 224 7.13 19.60 1.06
C PHE A 224 6.54 20.18 2.38
N TYR A 225 7.32 20.98 3.13
CA TYR A 225 6.95 21.57 4.43
C TYR A 225 7.18 23.09 4.54
N LYS A 226 7.10 23.86 3.45
CA LYS A 226 6.94 25.32 3.56
C LYS A 226 5.76 25.83 2.73
N ASN A 227 4.72 26.17 3.47
CA ASN A 227 3.51 26.93 3.15
C ASN A 227 2.43 26.20 2.35
#